data_AF-A0A355RF20-F1
#
_entry.id   AF-A0A355RF20-F1
#
_cell.length_a   1.000
_cell.length_b   1.000
_cell.length_c   1.000
_cell.angle_alpha   90.00
_cell.angle_beta   90.00
_cell.angle_gamma   90.00
#
_symmetry.space_group_name_H-M   'P 1'
#
loop_
_entity.id
_entity.type
_entity.pdbx_description
1 polymer ?
#
loop_
_entity_poly.entity_id
_entity_poly.type
_entity_poly.pdbx_seq_one_letter_code
_entity_poly.pdbx_strand_id
1 'polypeptide(L)'
;LFRKYLGARHARGGMADMDVFEFAAMIEETPIRTRVAEYTLGQDLIAVSLTDLIDDGLSMVYSFYDPSFTKSSIGTYLILDHIALAKEADIPYVYLGYWVPGSPKMGYKARFSGLEIYLNKTWTPLGDPSSFSADLHPLNSEPIAEQVAGIALPDSKPVGP
;
A
#
# COMPACT_ATOMS: atom_id res chain seq x y z
N LEU A 1 6.46 -7.40 -16.72
CA LEU A 1 5.24 -7.43 -15.87
C LEU A 1 4.67 -6.02 -15.59
N PHE A 2 5.45 -5.12 -14.99
CA PHE A 2 5.04 -3.75 -14.62
C PHE A 2 4.26 -2.97 -15.71
N ARG A 3 4.85 -2.78 -16.91
CA ARG A 3 4.18 -2.09 -18.03
C ARG A 3 2.83 -2.69 -18.43
N LYS A 4 2.70 -4.03 -18.39
CA LYS A 4 1.45 -4.75 -18.69
C LYS A 4 0.37 -4.39 -17.67
N TYR A 5 0.74 -4.34 -16.38
CA TYR A 5 -0.18 -3.97 -15.31
C TYR A 5 -0.64 -2.51 -15.41
N LEU A 6 0.29 -1.57 -15.64
CA LEU A 6 -0.03 -0.15 -15.82
C LEU A 6 -0.98 0.05 -17.00
N GLY A 7 -0.66 -0.53 -18.17
CA GLY A 7 -1.51 -0.43 -19.36
C GLY A 7 -2.91 -0.99 -19.15
N ALA A 8 -3.08 -2.05 -18.36
CA ALA A 8 -4.38 -2.65 -18.12
C ALA A 8 -5.23 -1.90 -17.07
N ARG A 9 -4.63 -1.43 -15.98
CA ARG A 9 -5.35 -0.93 -14.79
C ARG A 9 -5.32 0.59 -14.63
N HIS A 10 -4.38 1.26 -15.30
CA HIS A 10 -4.12 2.69 -15.18
C HIS A 10 -4.25 3.49 -16.47
N ALA A 11 -4.69 2.92 -17.60
CA ALA A 11 -4.79 3.56 -18.92
C ALA A 11 -5.40 4.99 -19.05
N ARG A 12 -5.99 5.56 -18.00
CA ARG A 12 -6.62 6.90 -17.96
C ARG A 12 -6.34 7.70 -16.67
N GLY A 13 -5.25 7.45 -15.93
CA GLY A 13 -4.92 8.19 -14.70
C GLY A 13 -3.43 8.51 -14.58
N GLY A 14 -3.04 9.43 -13.68
CA GLY A 14 -1.66 9.95 -13.61
C GLY A 14 -0.54 8.93 -13.36
N MET A 15 -0.85 7.69 -12.96
CA MET A 15 0.13 6.58 -12.90
C MET A 15 0.29 5.82 -14.23
N ALA A 16 -0.50 6.13 -15.27
CA ALA A 16 -0.36 5.52 -16.60
C ALA A 16 0.95 5.90 -17.26
N ASP A 17 1.41 7.12 -16.97
CA ASP A 17 2.59 7.74 -17.55
C ASP A 17 3.86 7.40 -16.76
N MET A 18 3.72 6.63 -15.65
CA MET A 18 4.86 6.21 -14.86
C MET A 18 5.74 5.26 -15.67
N ASP A 19 6.95 5.72 -15.95
CA ASP A 19 7.89 4.95 -16.73
C ASP A 19 8.74 4.02 -15.84
N VAL A 20 9.65 3.29 -16.47
CA VAL A 20 10.50 2.32 -15.75
C VAL A 20 11.53 3.03 -14.86
N PHE A 21 11.90 4.27 -15.18
CA PHE A 21 12.87 5.05 -14.44
C PHE A 21 12.24 5.62 -13.16
N GLU A 22 11.00 6.09 -13.24
CA GLU A 22 10.25 6.50 -12.04
C GLU A 22 10.05 5.32 -11.07
N PHE A 23 9.74 4.13 -11.58
CA PHE A 23 9.69 2.92 -10.74
C PHE A 23 11.06 2.57 -10.15
N ALA A 24 12.15 2.65 -10.93
CA ALA A 24 13.50 2.40 -10.42
C ALA A 24 13.90 3.42 -9.35
N ALA A 25 13.56 4.69 -9.52
CA ALA A 25 13.80 5.74 -8.53
C ALA A 25 13.08 5.47 -7.21
N MET A 26 11.87 4.90 -7.22
CA MET A 26 11.19 4.46 -5.99
C MET A 26 11.98 3.41 -5.19
N ILE A 27 12.89 2.68 -5.84
CA ILE A 27 13.74 1.65 -5.22
C ILE A 27 15.11 2.23 -4.85
N GLU A 28 15.70 3.03 -5.74
CA GLU A 28 17.10 3.47 -5.64
C GLU A 28 17.25 4.81 -4.88
N GLU A 29 16.22 5.66 -4.90
CA GLU A 29 16.27 7.03 -4.35
C GLU A 29 15.49 7.16 -3.03
N THR A 30 15.41 6.08 -2.26
CA THR A 30 14.78 6.07 -0.93
C THR A 30 15.82 5.90 0.17
N PRO A 31 15.77 6.70 1.25
CA PRO A 31 16.62 6.50 2.42
C PRO A 31 16.15 5.33 3.29
N ILE A 32 14.98 4.75 2.98
CA ILE A 32 14.36 3.66 3.74
C ILE A 32 14.88 2.32 3.23
N ARG A 33 14.96 1.33 4.13
CA ARG A 33 15.34 -0.02 3.74
C ARG A 33 14.20 -0.66 2.94
N THR A 34 14.33 -0.66 1.62
CA THR A 34 13.33 -1.21 0.71
C THR A 34 13.67 -2.63 0.28
N ARG A 35 12.64 -3.48 0.12
CA ARG A 35 12.73 -4.84 -0.42
C ARG A 35 11.73 -5.03 -1.54
N VAL A 36 12.10 -5.90 -2.48
CA VAL A 36 11.23 -6.35 -3.57
C VAL A 36 10.91 -7.82 -3.33
N ALA A 37 9.63 -8.13 -3.13
CA ALA A 37 9.13 -9.50 -3.06
C ALA A 37 8.59 -9.91 -4.43
N GLU A 38 9.12 -11.00 -4.97
CA GLU A 38 8.74 -11.57 -6.26
C GLU A 38 7.91 -12.84 -6.07
N TYR A 39 6.80 -12.94 -6.80
CA TYR A 39 5.90 -14.08 -6.74
C TYR A 39 5.86 -14.77 -8.09
N THR A 40 6.27 -16.03 -8.11
CA THR A 40 6.41 -16.82 -9.33
C THR A 40 5.46 -18.02 -9.36
N LEU A 41 4.88 -18.30 -10.52
CA LEU A 41 4.19 -19.56 -10.79
C LEU A 41 5.06 -20.39 -11.75
N GLY A 42 5.80 -21.35 -11.22
CA GLY A 42 6.85 -22.02 -12.00
C GLY A 42 7.96 -21.05 -12.35
N GLN A 43 8.18 -20.80 -13.65
CA GLN A 43 9.17 -19.84 -14.14
C GLN A 43 8.59 -18.44 -14.43
N ASP A 44 7.27 -18.28 -14.34
CA ASP A 44 6.60 -17.03 -14.70
C ASP A 44 6.49 -16.11 -13.48
N LEU A 45 7.02 -14.89 -13.58
CA LEU A 45 6.80 -13.83 -12.59
C LEU A 45 5.38 -13.28 -12.72
N ILE A 46 4.54 -13.53 -11.70
CA ILE A 46 3.12 -13.19 -11.72
C ILE A 46 2.77 -11.98 -10.87
N ALA A 47 3.57 -11.66 -9.85
CA ALA A 47 3.37 -10.46 -9.03
C ALA A 47 4.67 -9.98 -8.39
N VAL A 48 4.69 -8.70 -8.05
CA VAL A 48 5.79 -8.05 -7.33
C VAL A 48 5.20 -7.10 -6.30
N SER A 49 5.82 -7.06 -5.12
CA SER A 49 5.54 -6.07 -4.07
C SER A 49 6.82 -5.33 -3.72
N LEU A 50 6.78 -4.00 -3.81
CA LEU A 50 7.78 -3.09 -3.28
C LEU A 50 7.39 -2.73 -1.86
N THR A 51 8.25 -3.05 -0.90
CA THR A 51 7.95 -2.93 0.53
C THR A 51 9.08 -2.27 1.28
N ASP A 52 8.75 -1.21 2.01
CA ASP A 52 9.66 -0.51 2.88
C ASP A 52 9.58 -1.10 4.29
N LEU A 53 10.74 -1.31 4.91
CA LEU A 53 10.85 -1.70 6.30
C LEU A 53 10.99 -0.42 7.13
N ILE A 54 10.02 -0.19 8.00
CA ILE A 54 10.00 0.92 8.97
C ILE A 54 9.97 0.38 10.39
N ASP A 55 10.11 1.27 11.37
CA ASP A 55 10.39 0.90 12.77
C ASP A 55 9.38 -0.08 13.38
N ASP A 56 8.10 0.06 13.07
CA ASP A 56 7.00 -0.74 13.62
C ASP A 56 6.23 -1.54 12.55
N GLY A 57 6.68 -1.56 11.29
CA GLY A 57 5.89 -2.17 10.24
C GLY A 57 6.54 -2.41 8.88
N LEU A 58 5.80 -3.14 8.05
CA LEU A 58 6.05 -3.27 6.62
C LEU A 58 5.13 -2.33 5.85
N SER A 59 5.70 -1.38 5.11
CA SER A 59 4.92 -0.47 4.27
C SER A 59 4.90 -0.96 2.82
N MET A 60 3.73 -1.38 2.36
CA MET A 60 3.52 -1.86 0.99
C MET A 60 3.38 -0.66 0.04
N VAL A 61 4.51 -0.08 -0.37
CA VAL A 61 4.59 1.13 -1.20
C VAL A 61 3.91 0.94 -2.54
N TYR A 62 4.21 -0.17 -3.22
CA TYR A 62 3.67 -0.42 -4.55
C TYR A 62 3.56 -1.91 -4.83
N SER A 63 2.50 -2.33 -5.51
CA SER A 63 2.35 -3.72 -5.94
C SER A 63 1.69 -3.80 -7.31
N PHE A 64 2.14 -4.76 -8.09
CA PHE A 64 1.61 -5.04 -9.42
C PHE A 64 1.63 -6.53 -9.69
N TYR A 65 0.71 -6.99 -10.53
CA TYR A 65 0.56 -8.40 -10.87
C TYR A 65 0.11 -8.58 -12.32
N ASP A 66 0.14 -9.80 -12.83
CA ASP A 66 -0.31 -10.08 -14.18
C ASP A 66 -1.85 -9.94 -14.27
N PRO A 67 -2.38 -8.99 -15.07
CA PRO A 67 -3.82 -8.78 -15.22
C PRO A 67 -4.61 -10.00 -15.72
N SER A 68 -3.96 -11.01 -16.30
CA SER A 68 -4.63 -12.28 -16.65
C SER A 68 -5.18 -13.01 -15.42
N PHE A 69 -4.62 -12.77 -14.23
CA PHE A 69 -5.02 -13.39 -12.95
C PHE A 69 -6.01 -12.53 -12.15
N THR A 70 -6.76 -11.63 -12.78
CA THR A 70 -7.68 -10.71 -12.07
C THR A 70 -8.74 -11.44 -11.23
N LYS A 71 -9.13 -12.66 -11.61
CA LYS A 71 -10.07 -13.50 -10.85
C LYS A 71 -9.45 -14.25 -9.66
N SER A 72 -8.13 -14.25 -9.53
CA SER A 72 -7.39 -14.98 -8.49
C SER A 72 -7.09 -14.15 -7.24
N SER A 73 -7.65 -12.93 -7.13
CA SER A 73 -7.47 -12.04 -5.97
C SER A 73 -6.01 -11.81 -5.55
N ILE A 74 -5.10 -11.72 -6.53
CA ILE A 74 -3.65 -11.63 -6.29
C ILE A 74 -3.31 -10.49 -5.31
N GLY A 75 -3.88 -9.30 -5.46
CA GLY A 75 -3.63 -8.19 -4.53
C GLY A 75 -4.02 -8.49 -3.08
N THR A 76 -5.05 -9.30 -2.85
CA THR A 76 -5.40 -9.77 -1.48
C THR A 76 -4.41 -10.79 -0.98
N TYR A 77 -3.96 -11.71 -1.85
CA TYR A 77 -2.92 -12.68 -1.50
C TYR A 77 -1.60 -12.00 -1.09
N LEU A 78 -1.15 -10.99 -1.83
CA LEU A 78 0.05 -10.21 -1.49
C LEU A 78 -0.03 -9.63 -0.07
N ILE A 79 -1.17 -9.08 0.32
CA ILE A 79 -1.37 -8.53 1.66
C ILE A 79 -1.32 -9.63 2.72
N LEU A 80 -2.00 -10.76 2.50
CA LEU A 80 -2.00 -11.88 3.44
C LEU A 80 -0.59 -12.44 3.64
N ASP A 81 0.19 -12.52 2.57
CA ASP A 81 1.59 -12.94 2.61
C ASP A 81 2.45 -11.95 3.41
N HIS A 82 2.29 -10.63 3.20
CA HIS A 82 3.02 -9.62 3.98
C HIS A 82 2.60 -9.62 5.46
N ILE A 83 1.34 -9.92 5.77
CA ILE A 83 0.89 -10.15 7.16
C ILE A 83 1.59 -11.37 7.76
N ALA A 84 1.77 -12.45 6.99
CA ALA A 84 2.50 -13.62 7.45
C ALA A 84 3.99 -13.32 7.69
N LEU A 85 4.63 -12.58 6.77
CA LEU A 85 6.02 -12.13 6.90
C LEU A 85 6.22 -11.21 8.12
N ALA A 86 5.30 -10.27 8.35
CA ALA A 86 5.34 -9.40 9.52
C ALA A 86 5.25 -10.22 10.82
N LYS A 87 4.32 -11.19 10.88
CA LYS A 87 4.20 -12.10 12.02
C LYS A 87 5.45 -12.94 12.26
N GLU A 88 6.07 -13.46 11.22
CA GLU A 88 7.31 -14.24 11.33
C GLU A 88 8.47 -13.39 11.86
N ALA A 89 8.49 -12.11 11.51
CA ALA A 89 9.50 -11.15 11.93
C ALA A 89 9.19 -10.44 13.26
N ASP A 90 8.10 -10.79 13.94
CA ASP A 90 7.61 -10.11 15.16
C ASP A 90 7.37 -8.60 14.95
N ILE A 91 6.88 -8.24 13.76
CA ILE A 91 6.53 -6.88 13.36
C ILE A 91 5.01 -6.70 13.49
N PRO A 92 4.52 -5.69 14.23
CA PRO A 92 3.10 -5.58 14.55
C PRO A 92 2.23 -5.08 13.39
N TYR A 93 2.77 -4.26 12.47
CA TYR A 93 1.96 -3.58 11.46
C TYR A 93 2.34 -3.89 10.01
N VAL A 94 1.31 -3.88 9.15
CA VAL A 94 1.46 -3.83 7.69
C VAL A 94 0.68 -2.62 7.18
N TYR A 95 1.40 -1.61 6.67
CA TYR A 95 0.81 -0.40 6.15
C TYR A 95 0.44 -0.59 4.68
N LEU A 96 -0.86 -0.50 4.40
CA LEU A 96 -1.40 -0.66 3.05
C LEU A 96 -1.43 0.65 2.25
N GLY A 97 -1.00 1.76 2.85
CA GLY A 97 -1.15 3.11 2.29
C GLY A 97 -2.61 3.56 2.22
N TYR A 98 -2.88 4.57 1.39
CA TYR A 98 -4.19 5.22 1.32
C TYR A 98 -5.35 4.27 0.95
N TRP A 99 -6.50 4.54 1.55
CA TRP A 99 -7.78 3.92 1.23
C TRP A 99 -8.80 5.02 0.94
N VAL A 100 -9.38 4.99 -0.26
CA VAL A 100 -10.44 5.92 -0.67
C VAL A 100 -11.79 5.23 -0.51
N PRO A 101 -12.68 5.71 0.38
CA PRO A 101 -14.03 5.17 0.55
C PRO A 101 -14.80 5.14 -0.78
N GLY A 102 -15.56 4.08 -1.02
CA GLY A 102 -16.33 3.90 -2.26
C GLY A 102 -15.51 3.60 -3.52
N SER A 103 -14.17 3.63 -3.48
CA SER A 103 -13.34 3.31 -4.65
C SER A 103 -13.39 1.82 -5.00
N PRO A 104 -13.86 1.43 -6.20
CA PRO A 104 -13.85 0.03 -6.63
C PRO A 104 -12.43 -0.57 -6.69
N LYS A 105 -11.40 0.28 -6.88
CA LYS A 105 -10.00 -0.14 -6.96
C LYS A 105 -9.38 -0.42 -5.60
N MET A 106 -9.92 0.15 -4.52
CA MET A 106 -9.34 0.07 -3.16
C MET A 106 -10.27 -0.55 -2.12
N GLY A 107 -11.53 -0.84 -2.46
CA GLY A 107 -12.51 -1.40 -1.54
C GLY A 107 -12.12 -2.75 -0.92
N TYR A 108 -11.18 -3.49 -1.54
CA TYR A 108 -10.72 -4.76 -0.98
C TYR A 108 -9.95 -4.61 0.35
N LYS A 109 -9.32 -3.45 0.61
CA LYS A 109 -8.57 -3.19 1.86
C LYS A 109 -9.50 -3.14 3.08
N ALA A 110 -10.71 -2.64 2.91
CA ALA A 110 -11.71 -2.54 3.98
C ALA A 110 -12.26 -3.91 4.45
N ARG A 111 -11.86 -5.02 3.81
CA ARG A 111 -12.33 -6.37 4.15
C ARG A 111 -11.45 -7.08 5.18
N PHE A 112 -10.30 -6.51 5.54
CA PHE A 112 -9.43 -7.07 6.57
C PHE A 112 -9.98 -6.71 7.96
N SER A 113 -10.22 -7.71 8.81
CA SER A 113 -10.86 -7.51 10.12
C SER A 113 -10.04 -6.71 11.11
N GLY A 114 -8.71 -6.70 10.96
CA GLY A 114 -7.79 -5.91 11.80
C GLY A 114 -7.42 -4.57 11.20
N LEU A 115 -8.19 -4.03 10.23
CA LEU A 115 -7.83 -2.78 9.58
C LEU A 115 -8.08 -1.58 10.50
N GLU A 116 -7.03 -0.80 10.69
CA GLU A 116 -7.08 0.53 11.30
C GLU A 116 -6.89 1.60 10.22
N ILE A 117 -7.45 2.78 10.48
CA ILE A 117 -7.28 3.96 9.65
C ILE A 117 -6.68 5.09 10.49
N TYR A 118 -5.85 5.91 9.85
CA TYR A 118 -5.39 7.17 10.43
C TYR A 118 -6.31 8.29 9.96
N LEU A 119 -7.12 8.81 10.89
CA LEU A 119 -8.05 9.90 10.63
C LEU A 119 -7.98 10.91 11.78
N ASN A 120 -8.04 12.21 11.46
CA ASN A 120 -7.97 13.28 12.47
C ASN A 120 -6.77 13.11 13.43
N LYS A 121 -5.61 12.77 12.86
CA LYS A 121 -4.34 12.53 13.57
C LYS A 121 -4.37 11.40 14.61
N THR A 122 -5.30 10.46 14.49
CA THR A 122 -5.46 9.34 15.42
C THR A 122 -5.67 8.04 14.65
N TRP A 123 -5.07 6.95 15.13
CA TRP A 123 -5.36 5.60 14.65
C TRP A 123 -6.65 5.09 15.29
N THR A 124 -7.56 4.60 14.46
CA THR A 124 -8.82 4.01 14.93
C THR A 124 -9.16 2.77 14.11
N PRO A 125 -9.74 1.72 14.72
CA PRO A 125 -10.34 0.63 13.97
C PRO A 125 -11.35 1.16 12.94
N LEU A 126 -11.33 0.61 11.72
CA LEU A 126 -12.19 1.09 10.64
C LEU A 126 -13.68 1.07 11.01
N GLY A 127 -14.15 0.02 11.70
CA GLY A 127 -15.58 -0.17 11.96
C GLY A 127 -16.35 -0.48 10.67
N ASP A 128 -17.49 0.21 10.44
CA ASP A 128 -18.26 0.07 9.21
C ASP A 128 -17.66 0.93 8.08
N PRO A 129 -17.14 0.33 7.00
CA PRO A 129 -16.55 1.10 5.90
C PRO A 129 -17.55 2.07 5.23
N SER A 130 -18.86 1.81 5.34
CA SER A 130 -19.91 2.65 4.75
C SER A 130 -20.16 3.94 5.52
N SER A 131 -19.63 4.10 6.74
CA SER A 131 -19.71 5.35 7.49
C SER A 131 -18.74 6.43 7.00
N PHE A 132 -17.86 6.11 6.04
CA PHE A 132 -16.89 7.04 5.46
C PHE A 132 -17.34 7.50 4.07
N SER A 133 -17.33 8.82 3.82
CA SER A 133 -17.59 9.43 2.51
C SER A 133 -16.29 9.93 1.86
N ALA A 134 -16.21 9.83 0.54
CA ALA A 134 -15.13 10.41 -0.25
C ALA A 134 -15.08 11.95 -0.17
N ASP A 135 -16.18 12.60 0.18
CA ASP A 135 -16.26 14.07 0.32
C ASP A 135 -15.48 14.58 1.55
N LEU A 136 -15.19 13.71 2.51
CA LEU A 136 -14.42 13.99 3.73
C LEU A 136 -12.91 13.74 3.55
N HIS A 137 -12.45 13.50 2.32
CA HIS A 137 -11.07 13.05 2.08
C HIS A 137 -10.06 14.22 2.18
N PRO A 138 -8.95 14.05 2.93
CA PRO A 138 -7.88 15.06 3.07
C PRO A 138 -7.20 15.51 1.77
N LEU A 139 -7.46 14.83 0.65
CA LEU A 139 -6.87 15.17 -0.66
C LEU A 139 -7.39 16.52 -1.19
N ASN A 140 -8.41 17.11 -0.58
CA ASN A 140 -9.00 18.37 -1.02
C ASN A 140 -8.32 19.63 -0.45
N SER A 141 -7.28 19.54 0.39
CA SER A 141 -6.71 20.75 1.00
C SER A 141 -5.20 20.79 1.25
N GLU A 142 -4.50 19.66 1.49
CA GLU A 142 -3.05 19.67 1.79
C GLU A 142 -2.26 18.74 0.84
N PRO A 143 -1.00 19.08 0.46
CA PRO A 143 -0.12 18.18 -0.28
C PRO A 143 0.12 16.84 0.45
N ILE A 144 0.18 15.72 -0.30
CA ILE A 144 0.39 14.36 0.25
C ILE A 144 1.62 14.29 1.17
N ALA A 145 2.72 14.95 0.80
CA ALA A 145 3.95 14.96 1.60
C ALA A 145 3.72 15.55 3.01
N GLU A 146 2.92 16.62 3.13
CA GLU A 146 2.59 17.23 4.42
C GLU A 146 1.67 16.34 5.25
N GLN A 147 0.72 15.66 4.60
CA GLN A 147 -0.15 14.70 5.26
C GLN A 147 0.64 13.52 5.85
N VAL A 148 1.65 13.02 5.12
CA VAL A 148 2.49 11.89 5.55
C VAL A 148 3.47 12.31 6.66
N ALA A 149 4.07 13.50 6.56
CA ALA A 149 5.03 14.00 7.55
C ALA A 149 4.42 14.16 8.96
N GLY A 150 3.10 14.35 9.07
CA GLY A 150 2.38 14.48 10.32
C GLY A 150 1.80 13.18 10.90
N ILE A 151 2.10 12.02 10.31
CA ILE A 151 1.59 10.73 10.81
C ILE A 151 2.43 10.27 12.01
N ALA A 152 1.80 10.15 13.18
CA ALA A 152 2.37 9.38 14.29
C ALA A 152 2.00 7.91 14.07
N LEU A 153 2.99 7.03 13.93
CA LEU A 153 2.75 5.59 13.79
C LEU A 153 2.31 5.00 15.15
N PRO A 154 1.50 3.93 15.19
CA PRO A 154 0.85 3.45 16.41
C PRO A 154 1.81 3.18 17.57
N ASP A 155 3.02 2.69 17.27
CA ASP A 155 4.04 2.35 18.27
C ASP A 155 5.34 3.15 18.10
N SER A 156 5.33 4.25 17.32
CA SER A 156 6.53 5.09 17.22
C SER A 156 6.80 5.78 18.56
N LYS A 157 7.96 5.48 19.16
CA LYS A 157 8.46 6.28 20.27
C LYS A 157 8.69 7.70 19.72
N PRO A 158 8.17 8.76 20.38
CA PRO A 158 8.53 10.10 19.98
C PRO A 158 10.05 10.23 20.06
N VAL A 159 10.68 10.56 18.94
CA VAL A 159 12.07 11.01 18.94
C VAL A 159 12.05 12.39 19.62
N GLY A 160 12.24 12.39 20.94
CA GLY A 160 12.42 13.60 21.71
C GLY A 160 13.72 14.32 21.31
N PRO A 161 13.79 15.64 21.51
CA PRO A 161 14.96 16.46 21.17
C PRO A 161 16.21 16.08 21.96
#